data_AF-A0A9Q0EJ02-F1
#
_entry.id   AF-A0A9Q0EJ02-F1
#
_cell.length_a   1.000
_cell.length_b   1.000
_cell.length_c   1.000
_cell.angle_alpha   90.00
_cell.angle_beta   90.00
_cell.angle_gamma   90.00
#
_symmetry.space_group_name_H-M   'P 1'
#
loop_
_entity.id
_entity.type
_entity.pdbx_description
1 polymer ?
#
loop_
_entity_poly.entity_id
_entity_poly.type
_entity_poly.pdbx_seq_one_letter_code
_entity_poly.pdbx_strand_id
1 'polypeptide(L)'
;MSLILDFRRVPPAVGRLVNITGEVLHITHNQDLRNVFFTSPAKNTCFFSKCLYACKTEYAVCGRSDALEGSLSAYLPRLSQAPRVSIPSPWIRSYTFDGRRDWEVNPFYCDTIKQTYPYNSGTRLLNIIDMSVFDFLMGNMDRHHYELFTKFGDEGFLLHLDNARGFGRPSEDVMSILAPLTQCCV
;
A
#
# COMPACT_ATOMS: atom_id res chain seq x y z
N MET A 1 5.42 -1.13 -12.92
CA MET A 1 6.08 -2.40 -12.53
C MET A 1 5.15 -3.62 -12.62
N SER A 2 3.98 -3.64 -11.95
CA SER A 2 3.07 -4.83 -11.98
C SER A 2 2.65 -5.26 -13.39
N LEU A 3 2.47 -4.32 -14.32
CA LEU A 3 2.20 -4.60 -15.73
C LEU A 3 3.37 -5.29 -16.45
N ILE A 4 4.61 -4.90 -16.14
CA ILE A 4 5.82 -5.44 -16.78
C ILE A 4 6.07 -6.89 -16.33
N LEU A 5 5.77 -7.17 -15.06
CA LEU A 5 5.84 -8.52 -14.47
C LEU A 5 4.62 -9.39 -14.82
N ASP A 6 3.72 -8.90 -15.69
CA ASP A 6 2.48 -9.57 -16.10
C ASP A 6 1.49 -9.92 -14.98
N PHE A 7 1.71 -9.46 -13.74
CA PHE A 7 0.81 -9.72 -12.61
C PHE A 7 -0.57 -9.09 -12.81
N ARG A 8 -0.64 -7.83 -13.25
CA ARG A 8 -1.91 -7.09 -13.46
C ARG A 8 -2.81 -7.04 -12.20
N ARG A 9 -2.20 -6.92 -11.02
CA ARG A 9 -2.90 -6.97 -9.70
C ARG A 9 -3.04 -5.60 -9.00
N VAL A 10 -2.60 -4.52 -9.65
CA VAL A 10 -2.63 -3.14 -9.13
C VAL A 10 -3.63 -2.31 -9.96
N PRO A 11 -4.48 -1.47 -9.35
CA PRO A 11 -5.29 -0.51 -10.10
C PRO A 11 -4.42 0.41 -10.97
N PRO A 12 -4.87 0.80 -12.19
CA PRO A 12 -4.16 1.79 -12.99
C PRO A 12 -3.93 3.09 -12.20
N ALA A 13 -2.71 3.62 -12.25
CA ALA A 13 -2.37 4.88 -11.60
C ALA A 13 -1.56 5.76 -12.55
N VAL A 14 -1.81 7.07 -12.51
CA VAL A 14 -1.12 8.08 -13.34
C VAL A 14 -0.64 9.24 -12.49
N GLY A 15 0.49 9.83 -12.87
CA GLY A 15 0.93 11.11 -12.32
C GLY A 15 0.11 12.26 -12.93
N ARG A 16 -0.25 13.25 -12.12
CA ARG A 16 -0.96 14.45 -12.57
C ARG A 16 -0.52 15.67 -11.76
N LEU A 17 -0.33 16.79 -12.46
CA LEU A 17 -0.29 18.11 -11.85
C LEU A 17 -1.72 18.60 -11.62
N VAL A 18 -2.08 18.81 -10.36
CA VAL A 18 -3.41 19.24 -9.92
C VAL A 18 -3.34 20.70 -9.50
N ASN A 19 -4.27 21.52 -10.00
CA ASN A 19 -4.47 22.86 -9.46
C ASN A 19 -5.25 22.76 -8.14
N ILE A 20 -4.57 22.83 -7.00
CA ILE A 20 -5.20 22.58 -5.69
C ILE A 20 -6.20 23.67 -5.29
N THR A 21 -6.06 24.88 -5.84
CA THR A 21 -6.99 25.98 -5.59
C THR A 21 -8.30 25.76 -6.37
N GLY A 22 -8.18 25.57 -7.68
CA GLY A 22 -9.34 25.42 -8.57
C GLY A 22 -10.01 24.05 -8.48
N GLU A 23 -9.23 22.97 -8.39
CA GLU A 23 -9.75 21.60 -8.49
C GLU A 23 -10.04 20.95 -7.13
N VAL A 24 -9.51 21.49 -6.03
CA VAL A 24 -9.72 20.92 -4.68
C VAL A 24 -10.43 21.92 -3.76
N LEU A 25 -9.79 23.05 -3.45
CA LEU A 25 -10.30 24.03 -2.48
C LEU A 25 -11.66 24.60 -2.88
N HIS A 26 -11.83 25.02 -4.13
CA HIS A 26 -13.07 25.65 -4.58
C HIS A 26 -14.23 24.65 -4.76
N ILE A 27 -13.93 23.38 -5.09
CA ILE A 27 -14.94 22.36 -5.41
C ILE A 27 -15.37 21.54 -4.18
N THR A 28 -14.49 21.34 -3.19
CA THR A 28 -14.79 20.45 -2.06
C THR A 28 -15.98 20.92 -1.21
N HIS A 29 -16.96 20.08 -0.92
CA HIS A 29 -18.02 20.44 0.04
C HIS A 29 -17.65 20.12 1.50
N ASN A 30 -16.48 19.53 1.74
CA ASN A 30 -16.04 19.13 3.06
C ASN A 30 -15.38 20.33 3.79
N GLN A 31 -16.00 20.79 4.86
CA GLN A 31 -15.53 21.95 5.62
C GLN A 31 -14.22 21.68 6.35
N ASP A 32 -13.99 20.44 6.84
CA ASP A 32 -12.72 20.09 7.47
C ASP A 32 -11.55 20.19 6.51
N LEU A 33 -11.75 19.77 5.25
CA LEU A 33 -10.75 19.93 4.21
C LEU A 33 -10.57 21.41 3.83
N ARG A 34 -11.63 22.22 3.74
CA ARG A 34 -11.48 23.66 3.45
C ARG A 34 -10.69 24.39 4.53
N ASN A 35 -10.94 24.07 5.80
CA ASN A 35 -10.37 24.77 6.95
C ASN A 35 -8.85 24.55 7.13
N VAL A 36 -8.28 23.53 6.48
CA VAL A 36 -6.84 23.22 6.57
C VAL A 36 -6.02 23.84 5.45
N PHE A 37 -6.64 24.54 4.49
CA PHE A 37 -5.93 25.32 3.49
C PHE A 37 -5.41 26.64 4.08
N PHE A 38 -4.19 27.01 3.74
CA PHE A 38 -3.57 28.27 4.15
C PHE A 38 -2.52 28.72 3.13
N THR A 39 -2.15 29.99 3.18
CA THR A 39 -1.06 30.55 2.36
C THR A 39 0.22 30.54 3.17
N SER A 40 1.27 29.90 2.65
CA SER A 40 2.60 29.89 3.28
C SER A 40 3.28 31.27 3.22
N PRO A 41 4.31 31.54 4.06
CA PRO A 41 5.10 32.76 3.97
C PRO A 41 5.75 33.00 2.59
N ALA A 42 5.99 31.92 1.83
CA ALA A 42 6.48 31.96 0.46
C ALA A 42 5.39 32.24 -0.59
N LYS A 43 4.16 32.59 -0.16
CA LYS A 43 2.99 32.87 -1.00
C LYS A 43 2.49 31.67 -1.83
N ASN A 44 2.80 30.45 -1.41
CA ASN A 44 2.21 29.24 -2.01
C ASN A 44 0.93 28.82 -1.28
N THR A 45 -0.02 28.26 -2.02
CA THR A 45 -1.19 27.59 -1.45
C THR A 45 -0.76 26.24 -0.87
N CYS A 46 -1.13 25.99 0.39
CA CYS A 46 -0.79 24.77 1.11
C CYS A 46 -2.01 24.23 1.83
N PHE A 47 -1.99 22.93 2.11
CA PHE A 47 -2.94 22.31 3.02
C PHE A 47 -2.27 21.15 3.75
N PHE A 48 -2.81 20.77 4.91
CA PHE A 48 -2.35 19.61 5.67
C PHE A 48 -3.54 18.72 6.02
N SER A 49 -3.29 17.46 6.34
CA SER A 49 -4.36 16.56 6.74
C SER A 49 -4.61 16.62 8.25
N LYS A 50 -5.86 16.59 8.69
CA LYS A 50 -6.20 16.18 10.06
C LYS A 50 -6.19 14.65 10.14
N CYS A 51 -5.01 14.03 10.06
CA CYS A 51 -4.84 12.57 10.21
C CYS A 51 -3.95 12.20 11.39
N LEU A 52 -4.18 11.02 11.99
CA LEU A 52 -3.47 10.49 13.16
C LEU A 52 -1.92 10.60 13.09
N TYR A 53 -1.32 10.50 11.90
CA TYR A 53 0.14 10.49 11.71
C TYR A 53 0.73 11.79 11.15
N ALA A 54 -0.07 12.66 10.54
CA ALA A 54 0.39 13.86 9.83
C ALA A 54 -0.50 15.07 10.12
N CYS A 55 -0.90 15.24 11.38
CA CYS A 55 -1.88 16.22 11.87
C CYS A 55 -1.34 17.65 12.07
N LYS A 56 -0.13 17.96 11.60
CA LYS A 56 0.58 19.21 11.93
C LYS A 56 0.97 19.96 10.66
N THR A 57 1.07 21.28 10.78
CA THR A 57 1.52 22.19 9.71
C THR A 57 2.90 21.87 9.18
N GLU A 58 3.76 21.21 9.97
CA GLU A 58 5.08 20.73 9.56
C GLU A 58 5.03 19.67 8.44
N TYR A 59 3.88 18.98 8.28
CA TYR A 59 3.64 18.01 7.21
C TYR A 59 2.72 18.57 6.11
N ALA A 60 2.52 19.88 6.07
CA ALA A 60 1.71 20.50 5.03
C ALA A 60 2.34 20.26 3.66
N VAL A 61 1.49 19.98 2.68
CA VAL A 61 1.87 19.88 1.28
C VAL A 61 1.52 21.19 0.60
N CYS A 62 2.49 21.77 -0.08
CA CYS A 62 2.37 23.05 -0.74
C CYS A 62 2.51 22.89 -2.26
N GLY A 63 1.66 23.57 -3.01
CA GLY A 63 1.86 23.73 -4.44
C GLY A 63 3.05 24.65 -4.74
N ARG A 64 3.51 24.63 -6.00
CA ARG A 64 4.29 25.73 -6.56
C ARG A 64 3.30 26.74 -7.12
N SER A 65 3.07 27.84 -6.39
CA SER A 65 1.82 28.64 -6.48
C SER A 65 0.61 27.77 -6.14
N ASP A 66 -0.06 27.21 -7.16
CA ASP A 66 -1.28 26.42 -7.02
C ASP A 66 -1.18 25.02 -7.65
N ALA A 67 -0.08 24.70 -8.32
CA ALA A 67 0.10 23.40 -8.94
C ALA A 67 0.83 22.45 -7.98
N LEU A 68 0.23 21.29 -7.74
CA LEU A 68 0.82 20.21 -6.93
C LEU A 68 0.82 18.91 -7.73
N GLU A 69 1.98 18.23 -7.76
CA GLU A 69 2.09 16.91 -8.37
C GLU A 69 1.57 15.83 -7.42
N GLY A 70 0.82 14.88 -7.96
CA GLY A 70 0.35 13.72 -7.21
C GLY A 70 0.05 12.54 -8.12
N SER A 71 -0.20 11.38 -7.51
CA SER A 71 -0.68 10.20 -8.21
C SER A 71 -2.20 10.06 -8.08
N LEU A 72 -2.85 9.76 -9.19
CA LEU A 72 -4.28 9.42 -9.24
C LEU A 72 -4.40 7.94 -9.55
N SER A 73 -4.88 7.17 -8.56
CA SER A 73 -5.17 5.75 -8.71
C SER A 73 -6.64 5.54 -9.04
N ALA A 74 -6.91 4.72 -10.06
CA ALA A 74 -8.27 4.37 -10.45
C ALA A 74 -8.99 3.66 -9.30
N TYR A 75 -10.21 4.11 -9.02
CA TYR A 75 -10.99 3.55 -7.93
C TYR A 75 -11.51 2.16 -8.30
N LEU A 76 -11.36 1.20 -7.38
CA LEU A 76 -12.00 -0.10 -7.53
C LEU A 76 -13.53 0.04 -7.39
N PRO A 77 -14.32 -0.93 -7.88
CA PRO A 77 -15.75 -0.93 -7.67
C PRO A 77 -16.12 -0.79 -6.19
N ARG A 78 -17.26 -0.13 -5.93
CA ARG A 78 -17.74 0.09 -4.57
C ARG A 78 -17.92 -1.24 -3.85
N LEU A 79 -17.67 -1.24 -2.53
CA LEU A 79 -17.79 -2.44 -1.70
C LEU A 79 -19.21 -3.04 -1.71
N SER A 80 -20.25 -2.23 -1.98
CA SER A 80 -21.63 -2.72 -2.16
C SER A 80 -21.84 -3.56 -3.42
N GLN A 81 -21.01 -3.36 -4.45
CA GLN A 81 -21.09 -4.06 -5.73
C GLN A 81 -20.08 -5.20 -5.81
N ALA A 82 -18.87 -4.97 -5.29
CA ALA A 82 -17.80 -5.96 -5.24
C ALA A 82 -17.19 -5.93 -3.83
N PRO A 83 -17.77 -6.69 -2.88
CA PRO A 83 -17.23 -6.78 -1.54
C PRO A 83 -15.81 -7.36 -1.57
N ARG A 84 -14.98 -6.84 -0.68
CA ARG A 84 -13.60 -7.28 -0.52
C ARG A 84 -13.35 -7.71 0.91
N VAL A 85 -12.47 -8.69 1.07
CA VAL A 85 -11.97 -9.12 2.37
C VAL A 85 -10.50 -8.71 2.48
N SER A 86 -10.14 -8.11 3.61
CA SER A 86 -8.77 -7.78 3.96
C SER A 86 -8.24 -8.86 4.90
N ILE A 87 -7.12 -9.48 4.53
CA ILE A 87 -6.52 -10.59 5.26
C ILE A 87 -5.11 -10.19 5.70
N PRO A 88 -4.74 -10.39 6.97
CA PRO A 88 -3.38 -10.17 7.44
C PRO A 88 -2.38 -11.07 6.70
N SER A 89 -1.26 -10.48 6.28
CA SER A 89 -0.14 -11.26 5.73
C SER A 89 0.46 -12.16 6.81
N PRO A 90 0.76 -13.45 6.55
CA PRO A 90 1.48 -14.29 7.51
C PRO A 90 2.87 -13.73 7.88
N TRP A 91 3.53 -13.09 6.91
CA TRP A 91 4.83 -12.42 7.09
C TRP A 91 4.68 -10.93 7.45
N ILE A 92 3.57 -10.54 8.08
CA ILE A 92 3.41 -9.20 8.64
C ILE A 92 4.51 -8.92 9.67
N ARG A 93 5.10 -7.73 9.63
CA ARG A 93 6.11 -7.28 10.59
C ARG A 93 5.51 -6.95 11.96
N SER A 94 6.38 -6.85 12.95
CA SER A 94 6.02 -6.14 14.17
C SER A 94 5.95 -4.64 13.90
N TYR A 95 4.95 -3.97 14.46
CA TYR A 95 4.82 -2.51 14.43
C TYR A 95 5.20 -1.89 15.78
N THR A 96 5.96 -2.63 16.59
CA THR A 96 6.59 -2.18 17.83
C THR A 96 8.10 -2.36 17.74
N PHE A 97 8.88 -1.46 18.36
CA PHE A 97 10.34 -1.44 18.24
C PHE A 97 11.01 -2.74 18.70
N ASP A 98 10.56 -3.32 19.83
CA ASP A 98 11.15 -4.53 20.40
C ASP A 98 10.42 -5.82 19.99
N GLY A 99 9.28 -5.69 19.31
CA GLY A 99 8.49 -6.85 18.92
C GLY A 99 9.14 -7.59 17.77
N ARG A 100 9.22 -8.91 17.89
CA ARG A 100 9.58 -9.81 16.79
C ARG A 100 8.40 -10.68 16.42
N ARG A 101 8.36 -11.11 15.17
CA ARG A 101 7.33 -12.03 14.67
C ARG A 101 7.88 -13.44 14.53
N ASP A 102 7.00 -14.43 14.57
CA ASP A 102 7.41 -15.83 14.56
C ASP A 102 8.26 -16.17 13.32
N TRP A 103 7.87 -15.64 12.14
CA TRP A 103 8.65 -15.82 10.91
C TRP A 103 10.07 -15.24 10.95
N GLU A 104 10.37 -14.30 11.85
CA GLU A 104 11.71 -13.71 11.99
C GLU A 104 12.65 -14.58 12.84
N VAL A 105 12.10 -15.46 13.68
CA VAL A 105 12.87 -16.28 14.62
C VAL A 105 12.80 -17.78 14.31
N ASN A 106 11.75 -18.22 13.63
CA ASN A 106 11.51 -19.62 13.29
C ASN A 106 11.85 -19.90 11.82
N PRO A 107 12.93 -20.65 11.53
CA PRO A 107 13.30 -20.99 10.15
C PRO A 107 12.29 -21.95 9.48
N PHE A 108 11.49 -22.69 10.25
CA PHE A 108 10.47 -23.63 9.76
C PHE A 108 9.07 -23.01 9.72
N TYR A 109 8.95 -21.68 9.82
CA TYR A 109 7.66 -20.99 9.85
C TYR A 109 6.77 -21.34 8.66
N CYS A 110 7.33 -21.40 7.44
CA CYS A 110 6.53 -21.71 6.26
C CYS A 110 5.98 -23.15 6.25
N ASP A 111 6.62 -24.11 6.93
CA ASP A 111 6.10 -25.48 6.98
C ASP A 111 4.75 -25.55 7.71
N THR A 112 4.58 -24.74 8.75
CA THR A 112 3.30 -24.55 9.44
C THR A 112 2.28 -23.83 8.53
N ILE A 113 2.73 -22.80 7.80
CA ILE A 113 1.85 -22.06 6.88
C ILE A 113 1.34 -22.96 5.77
N LYS A 114 2.18 -23.80 5.17
CA LYS A 114 1.79 -24.79 4.14
C LYS A 114 0.71 -25.77 4.62
N GLN A 115 0.53 -25.96 5.92
CA GLN A 115 -0.51 -26.84 6.49
C GLN A 115 -1.77 -26.06 6.90
N THR A 116 -1.71 -24.73 6.94
CA THR A 116 -2.77 -23.86 7.45
C THR A 116 -3.68 -23.38 6.33
N TYR A 117 -5.00 -23.48 6.50
CA TYR A 117 -5.97 -22.87 5.60
C TYR A 117 -5.90 -21.33 5.69
N PRO A 118 -5.96 -20.56 4.58
CA PRO A 118 -6.17 -20.99 3.18
C PRO A 118 -4.87 -21.20 2.37
N TYR A 119 -3.71 -21.30 3.02
CA TYR A 119 -2.39 -21.40 2.37
C TYR A 119 -2.01 -22.82 1.95
N ASN A 120 -2.73 -23.82 2.48
CA ASN A 120 -2.49 -25.24 2.26
C ASN A 120 -3.07 -25.80 0.95
N SER A 121 -3.81 -24.99 0.18
CA SER A 121 -4.46 -25.41 -1.05
C SER A 121 -4.55 -24.27 -2.06
N GLY A 122 -4.79 -24.62 -3.33
CA GLY A 122 -4.94 -23.67 -4.42
C GLY A 122 -3.67 -22.86 -4.72
N THR A 123 -3.85 -21.65 -5.25
CA THR A 123 -2.76 -20.75 -5.65
C THR A 123 -2.35 -19.75 -4.57
N ARG A 124 -2.96 -19.82 -3.38
CA ARG A 124 -2.86 -18.80 -2.34
C ARG A 124 -1.42 -18.48 -1.93
N LEU A 125 -0.63 -19.51 -1.61
CA LEU A 125 0.75 -19.36 -1.19
C LEU A 125 1.64 -18.81 -2.31
N LEU A 126 1.45 -19.32 -3.55
CA LEU A 126 2.17 -18.82 -4.73
C LEU A 126 1.86 -17.35 -5.00
N ASN A 127 0.60 -16.93 -4.85
CA ASN A 127 0.22 -15.54 -5.02
C ASN A 127 0.86 -14.62 -3.96
N ILE A 128 1.11 -15.13 -2.74
CA ILE A 128 1.88 -14.40 -1.71
C ILE A 128 3.35 -14.31 -2.11
N ILE A 129 3.92 -15.36 -2.71
CA ILE A 129 5.30 -15.34 -3.18
C ILE A 129 5.47 -14.30 -4.31
N ASP A 130 4.58 -14.28 -5.30
CA ASP A 130 4.53 -13.23 -6.33
C ASP A 130 4.48 -11.83 -5.71
N MET A 131 3.64 -11.65 -4.70
CA MET A 131 3.49 -10.38 -3.99
C MET A 131 4.77 -10.01 -3.23
N SER A 132 5.46 -10.98 -2.62
CA SER A 132 6.71 -10.73 -1.90
C SER A 132 7.86 -10.35 -2.84
N VAL A 133 7.92 -10.96 -4.04
CA VAL A 133 8.87 -10.55 -5.10
C VAL A 133 8.52 -9.15 -5.59
N PHE A 134 7.23 -8.87 -5.81
CA PHE A 134 6.76 -7.54 -6.19
C PHE A 134 7.15 -6.47 -5.15
N ASP A 135 6.93 -6.75 -3.86
CA ASP A 135 7.25 -5.83 -2.78
C ASP A 135 8.77 -5.66 -2.61
N PHE A 136 9.56 -6.73 -2.78
CA PHE A 136 11.02 -6.69 -2.70
C PHE A 136 11.62 -5.78 -3.77
N LEU A 137 11.15 -5.89 -5.03
CA LEU A 137 11.63 -5.05 -6.14
C LEU A 137 11.36 -3.55 -5.92
N MET A 138 10.39 -3.18 -5.09
CA MET A 138 10.15 -1.79 -4.70
C MET A 138 10.72 -1.44 -3.32
N GLY A 139 11.24 -2.40 -2.55
CA GLY A 139 11.59 -2.18 -1.14
C GLY A 139 10.39 -1.86 -0.24
N ASN A 140 9.18 -2.32 -0.59
CA ASN A 140 7.98 -2.09 0.21
C ASN A 140 7.91 -3.07 1.40
N MET A 141 8.19 -2.57 2.60
CA MET A 141 8.15 -3.37 3.83
C MET A 141 6.78 -3.40 4.53
N ASP A 142 5.80 -2.62 4.05
CA ASP A 142 4.58 -2.31 4.79
C ASP A 142 3.37 -3.17 4.35
N ARG A 143 3.62 -4.34 3.76
CA ARG A 143 2.58 -5.30 3.35
C ARG A 143 2.02 -6.05 4.56
N HIS A 144 1.27 -5.37 5.40
CA HIS A 144 0.62 -5.98 6.56
C HIS A 144 -0.65 -6.74 6.21
N HIS A 145 -1.35 -6.32 5.15
CA HIS A 145 -2.61 -6.90 4.70
C HIS A 145 -2.62 -7.00 3.18
N TYR A 146 -3.40 -7.93 2.66
CA TYR A 146 -3.76 -8.00 1.25
C TYR A 146 -5.28 -8.13 1.11
N GLU A 147 -5.82 -7.66 -0.01
CA GLU A 147 -7.25 -7.72 -0.28
C GLU A 147 -7.59 -8.74 -1.37
N LEU A 148 -8.82 -9.26 -1.31
CA LEU A 148 -9.42 -10.15 -2.29
C LEU A 148 -10.83 -9.71 -2.59
N PHE A 149 -11.32 -9.99 -3.79
CA PHE A 149 -12.76 -9.97 -4.04
C PHE A 149 -13.41 -11.23 -3.46
N THR A 150 -14.39 -11.04 -2.58
CA THR A 150 -15.06 -12.17 -1.90
C THR A 150 -15.75 -13.11 -2.88
N LYS A 151 -16.24 -12.57 -4.01
CA LYS A 151 -16.92 -13.33 -5.06
C LYS A 151 -16.08 -14.49 -5.62
N PHE A 152 -14.75 -14.37 -5.62
CA PHE A 152 -13.85 -15.39 -6.17
C PHE A 152 -13.30 -16.37 -5.13
N GLY A 153 -13.62 -16.17 -3.84
CA GLY A 153 -13.17 -17.05 -2.77
C GLY A 153 -11.64 -17.19 -2.71
N ASP A 154 -11.18 -18.38 -2.32
CA ASP A 154 -9.76 -18.66 -2.09
C ASP A 154 -8.92 -18.68 -3.37
N GLU A 155 -9.54 -18.96 -4.53
CA GLU A 155 -8.89 -18.97 -5.84
C GLU A 155 -8.76 -17.56 -6.46
N GLY A 156 -9.29 -16.52 -5.80
CA GLY A 156 -9.10 -15.14 -6.22
C GLY A 156 -7.65 -14.69 -6.11
N PHE A 157 -7.20 -13.87 -7.07
CA PHE A 157 -5.88 -13.23 -7.01
C PHE A 157 -5.81 -12.14 -5.94
N LEU A 158 -4.61 -11.89 -5.40
CA LEU A 158 -4.39 -10.85 -4.40
C LEU A 158 -4.38 -9.47 -5.05
N LEU A 159 -5.08 -8.50 -4.45
CA LEU A 159 -4.99 -7.10 -4.85
C LEU A 159 -3.76 -6.45 -4.20
N HIS A 160 -2.86 -5.93 -5.03
CA HIS A 160 -1.64 -5.25 -4.58
C HIS A 160 -1.94 -3.75 -4.40
N LEU A 161 -2.64 -3.39 -3.32
CA LEU A 161 -3.03 -2.01 -3.00
C LEU A 161 -1.96 -1.28 -2.17
N ASP A 162 -2.11 0.03 -1.97
CA ASP A 162 -1.30 0.82 -1.02
C ASP A 162 0.23 0.67 -1.15
N ASN A 163 0.75 0.81 -2.37
CA ASN A 163 2.17 0.63 -2.69
C ASN A 163 3.04 1.88 -2.43
N ALA A 164 2.52 2.90 -1.75
CA ALA A 164 3.17 4.21 -1.60
C ALA A 164 4.43 4.17 -0.71
N ARG A 165 4.67 3.07 0.02
CA ARG A 165 5.84 2.85 0.87
C ARG A 165 7.04 2.24 0.14
N GLY A 166 6.91 1.96 -1.16
CA GLY A 166 8.01 1.53 -2.01
C GLY A 166 8.89 2.69 -2.48
N PHE A 167 10.01 2.36 -3.11
CA PHE A 167 11.00 3.25 -3.73
C PHE A 167 11.60 4.32 -2.80
N GLY A 168 11.56 4.10 -1.48
CA GLY A 168 12.10 5.04 -0.50
C GLY A 168 13.62 5.00 -0.33
N ARG A 169 14.27 3.88 -0.68
CA ARG A 169 15.72 3.68 -0.50
C ARG A 169 16.32 2.96 -1.71
N PRO A 170 16.95 3.68 -2.66
CA PRO A 170 17.45 3.07 -3.90
C PRO A 170 18.78 2.31 -3.76
N SER A 171 19.50 2.50 -2.65
CA SER A 171 20.82 1.91 -2.41
C SER A 171 20.79 0.79 -1.35
N GLU A 172 19.61 0.34 -0.95
CA GLU A 172 19.43 -0.66 0.12
C GLU A 172 18.44 -1.73 -0.34
N ASP A 173 18.91 -2.98 -0.37
CA ASP A 173 18.07 -4.15 -0.64
C ASP A 173 17.65 -4.81 0.66
N VAL A 174 16.34 -4.94 0.85
CA VAL A 174 15.77 -5.37 2.14
C VAL A 174 15.37 -6.83 2.04
N MET A 175 16.34 -7.70 2.28
CA MET A 175 16.21 -9.16 2.09
C MET A 175 15.09 -9.80 2.90
N SER A 176 14.70 -9.22 4.04
CA SER A 176 13.59 -9.74 4.84
C SER A 176 12.23 -9.70 4.13
N ILE A 177 12.06 -8.88 3.07
CA ILE A 177 10.83 -8.91 2.25
C ILE A 177 10.69 -10.24 1.50
N LEU A 178 11.81 -10.87 1.13
CA LEU A 178 11.83 -12.18 0.46
C LEU A 178 11.67 -13.37 1.41
N ALA A 179 11.43 -13.15 2.71
CA ALA A 179 11.21 -14.23 3.67
C ALA A 179 10.15 -15.27 3.23
N PRO A 180 9.00 -14.88 2.63
CA PRO A 180 8.05 -15.86 2.10
C PRO A 180 8.68 -16.76 1.04
N LEU A 181 9.46 -16.20 0.10
CA LEU A 181 10.12 -16.97 -0.96
C LEU A 181 11.20 -17.89 -0.38
N THR A 182 12.08 -17.36 0.48
CA THR A 182 13.24 -18.10 1.00
C THR A 182 12.88 -19.16 2.04
N GLN A 183 11.79 -18.97 2.79
CA GLN A 183 11.32 -19.98 3.75
C GLN A 183 10.45 -21.05 3.07
N CYS A 184 9.65 -20.68 2.06
CA CYS A 184 8.76 -21.62 1.41
C CYS A 184 9.44 -22.44 0.32
N CYS A 185 10.42 -21.86 -0.41
CA CYS A 185 11.20 -22.54 -1.46
C CYS A 185 10.32 -23.28 -2.48
N VAL A 186 9.31 -22.60 -3.03
CA VAL A 186 8.43 -23.10 -4.09
C VAL A 186 8.41 -22.16 -5.28
#